data_AF-A0A158P5A0-F1
#
_entry.id   AF-A0A158P5A0-F1
#
_cell.length_a   1.000
_cell.length_b   1.000
_cell.length_c   1.000
_cell.angle_alpha   90.00
_cell.angle_beta   90.00
_cell.angle_gamma   90.00
#
_symmetry.space_group_name_H-M   'P 1'
#
loop_
_entity.id
_entity.type
_entity.pdbx_description
1 polymer ?
#
loop_
_entity_poly.entity_id
_entity_poly.type
_entity_poly.pdbx_seq_one_letter_code
_entity_poly.pdbx_strand_id
1 'polypeptide(L)'
;MEMGIMADTTVTNRKKIFLKDFTNSLRYSFVTPDSDVVDFCVSQLVQRTERLTIIFQVLRNGLNQNDSINVNTFGYRRYNRLDWIIGILSLINWFRCIVLVYNKSETVSIILGDPLFQCKDHQIAFIVILIMLPTLFIGREWLLNLEAQGNLEILSIWKFCRNDFNPFHLQMNNLNINRFRLFVTLVSLVVYCSMLLVPPFYSVGFFIPLLTNPWMYKIPVLAFSSFIWSLSDIFIASFLTNAILGFAWYLLCTFSLHLYRLIDLLDRADQLKKSFKVLNKRYVEFLCLLIIRRLNSFELTASRLRYVLFCYVFVFASASDVYIFLGIIVRVYNDFFADLVAIIGFCILPSIGFFGLIFGNFISELDKLTVRLHQLTLNNRLSLSTLNKIWEVMDRVDGPYNGIKIGDFFTLEKSFFIFFILENISFLILVTINIGPLII
;
A
#
# COMPACT_ATOMS: atom_id res chain seq x y z
N MET A 1 -26.00 17.46 33.92
CA MET A 1 -25.46 16.09 34.09
C MET A 1 -26.15 15.06 33.19
N GLU A 2 -27.34 15.33 32.65
CA GLU A 2 -28.09 14.37 31.80
C GLU A 2 -27.75 14.41 30.30
N MET A 3 -27.18 15.50 29.76
CA MET A 3 -26.76 15.57 28.35
C MET A 3 -25.46 14.78 28.02
N GLY A 4 -24.65 14.43 29.03
CA GLY A 4 -23.45 13.61 28.84
C GLY A 4 -23.76 12.12 28.65
N ILE A 5 -24.86 11.63 29.22
CA ILE A 5 -25.21 10.20 29.22
C ILE A 5 -25.85 9.78 27.89
N MET A 6 -26.52 10.70 27.17
CA MET A 6 -27.06 10.43 25.82
C MET A 6 -25.98 10.42 24.72
N ALA A 7 -24.91 11.20 24.87
CA ALA A 7 -23.80 11.19 23.92
C ALA A 7 -22.95 9.91 24.06
N ASP A 8 -22.70 9.46 25.30
CA ASP A 8 -21.95 8.24 25.54
C ASP A 8 -22.69 6.97 25.11
N THR A 9 -24.02 6.93 25.29
CA THR A 9 -24.86 5.79 24.85
C THR A 9 -24.97 5.67 23.33
N THR A 10 -24.95 6.79 22.59
CA THR A 10 -24.97 6.77 21.11
C THR A 10 -23.63 6.39 20.50
N VAL A 11 -22.51 6.80 21.10
CA VAL A 11 -21.15 6.40 20.67
C VAL A 11 -20.84 4.94 21.02
N THR A 12 -21.25 4.46 22.19
CA THR A 12 -21.11 3.04 22.56
C THR A 12 -22.00 2.13 21.71
N ASN A 13 -23.22 2.54 21.35
CA ASN A 13 -24.06 1.79 20.43
C ASN A 13 -23.47 1.74 19.01
N ARG A 14 -22.90 2.83 18.49
CA ARG A 14 -22.21 2.81 17.18
C ARG A 14 -20.98 1.92 17.16
N LYS A 15 -20.17 1.90 18.24
CA LYS A 15 -19.03 0.99 18.38
C LYS A 15 -19.46 -0.47 18.49
N LYS A 16 -20.54 -0.77 19.24
CA LYS A 16 -21.12 -2.12 19.32
C LYS A 16 -21.71 -2.59 17.99
N ILE A 17 -22.36 -1.70 17.23
CA ILE A 17 -22.87 -2.00 15.89
C ILE A 17 -21.71 -2.25 14.94
N PHE A 18 -20.66 -1.42 14.95
CA PHE A 18 -19.48 -1.63 14.11
C PHE A 18 -18.74 -2.92 14.43
N LEU A 19 -18.53 -3.24 15.71
CA LEU A 19 -17.94 -4.51 16.13
C LEU A 19 -18.84 -5.69 15.73
N LYS A 20 -20.16 -5.59 15.90
CA LYS A 20 -21.10 -6.64 15.50
C LYS A 20 -21.13 -6.84 13.98
N ASP A 21 -21.14 -5.77 13.20
CA ASP A 21 -21.06 -5.79 11.74
C ASP A 21 -19.69 -6.30 11.26
N PHE A 22 -18.63 -6.03 12.00
CA PHE A 22 -17.28 -6.52 11.75
C PHE A 22 -17.16 -8.03 12.03
N THR A 23 -17.63 -8.49 13.20
CA THR A 23 -17.69 -9.93 13.51
C THR A 23 -18.61 -10.65 12.53
N ASN A 24 -19.72 -10.03 12.12
CA ASN A 24 -20.60 -10.57 11.10
C ASN A 24 -19.94 -10.61 9.72
N SER A 25 -19.20 -9.57 9.30
CA SER A 25 -18.44 -9.55 8.04
C SER A 25 -17.38 -10.66 8.00
N LEU A 26 -16.67 -10.88 9.10
CA LEU A 26 -15.73 -12.01 9.24
C LEU A 26 -16.45 -13.36 9.22
N ARG A 27 -17.62 -13.47 9.87
CA ARG A 27 -18.45 -14.68 9.92
C ARG A 27 -19.11 -15.02 8.56
N TYR A 28 -19.40 -14.00 7.75
CA TYR A 28 -19.96 -14.11 6.40
C TYR A 28 -18.91 -14.38 5.31
N SER A 29 -17.63 -14.41 5.68
CA SER A 29 -16.54 -14.85 4.78
C SER A 29 -16.63 -16.34 4.42
N PHE A 30 -17.36 -17.14 5.21
CA PHE A 30 -17.42 -18.60 5.07
C PHE A 30 -18.82 -19.20 4.90
N VAL A 31 -19.89 -18.40 5.04
CA VAL A 31 -21.27 -18.80 4.74
C VAL A 31 -21.97 -17.56 4.18
N THR A 32 -22.47 -17.64 2.95
CA THR A 32 -23.18 -16.52 2.28
C THR A 32 -24.55 -16.28 2.90
N PRO A 33 -24.80 -15.18 3.65
CA PRO A 33 -26.14 -14.60 3.73
C PRO A 33 -26.35 -13.70 2.49
N ASP A 34 -27.51 -13.05 2.41
CA ASP A 34 -27.90 -12.08 1.38
C ASP A 34 -26.72 -11.31 0.75
N SER A 35 -26.52 -11.50 -0.56
CA SER A 35 -25.44 -10.85 -1.32
C SER A 35 -25.46 -9.34 -1.17
N ASP A 36 -26.66 -8.78 -1.13
CA ASP A 36 -26.89 -7.34 -1.15
C ASP A 36 -26.44 -6.68 0.18
N VAL A 37 -26.60 -7.38 1.31
CA VAL A 37 -26.14 -6.91 2.62
C VAL A 37 -24.60 -6.94 2.67
N VAL A 38 -23.99 -7.99 2.15
CA VAL A 38 -22.53 -8.11 2.09
C VAL A 38 -21.96 -7.02 1.18
N ASP A 39 -22.52 -6.82 -0.01
CA ASP A 39 -22.08 -5.79 -0.95
C ASP A 39 -22.19 -4.39 -0.36
N PHE A 40 -23.29 -4.10 0.34
CA PHE A 40 -23.45 -2.84 1.07
C PHE A 40 -22.38 -2.64 2.15
N CYS A 41 -22.08 -3.67 2.96
CA CYS A 41 -21.05 -3.58 4.00
C CYS A 41 -19.65 -3.33 3.40
N VAL A 42 -19.29 -4.04 2.32
CA VAL A 42 -17.98 -3.87 1.68
C VAL A 42 -17.87 -2.50 1.01
N SER A 43 -18.92 -2.08 0.30
CA SER A 43 -19.05 -0.75 -0.29
C SER A 43 -18.86 0.37 0.75
N GLN A 44 -19.49 0.24 1.93
CA GLN A 44 -19.26 1.16 3.04
C GLN A 44 -17.82 1.16 3.54
N LEU A 45 -17.18 0.00 3.65
CA LEU A 45 -15.79 -0.09 4.10
C LEU A 45 -14.85 0.58 3.10
N VAL A 46 -15.05 0.36 1.79
CA VAL A 46 -14.33 1.04 0.71
C VAL A 46 -14.51 2.54 0.81
N GLN A 47 -15.75 3.03 0.98
CA GLN A 47 -16.02 4.47 1.17
C GLN A 47 -15.32 5.06 2.39
N ARG A 48 -15.34 4.36 3.53
CA ARG A 48 -14.68 4.83 4.76
C ARG A 48 -13.16 4.87 4.58
N THR A 49 -12.59 3.88 3.91
CA THR A 49 -11.16 3.83 3.61
C THR A 49 -10.79 4.95 2.64
N GLU A 50 -11.55 5.15 1.57
CA GLU A 50 -11.37 6.26 0.63
C GLU A 50 -11.42 7.62 1.34
N ARG A 51 -12.39 7.83 2.24
CA ARG A 51 -12.47 9.05 3.05
C ARG A 51 -11.21 9.29 3.89
N LEU A 52 -10.64 8.26 4.51
CA LEU A 52 -9.37 8.39 5.21
C LEU A 52 -8.23 8.77 4.24
N THR A 53 -8.19 8.18 3.04
CA THR A 53 -7.18 8.55 2.04
C THR A 53 -7.26 10.02 1.64
N ILE A 54 -8.47 10.58 1.56
CA ILE A 54 -8.69 12.01 1.27
C ILE A 54 -8.28 12.87 2.48
N ILE A 55 -8.65 12.48 3.71
CA ILE A 55 -8.30 13.20 4.95
C ILE A 55 -6.77 13.30 5.11
N PHE A 56 -6.06 12.18 4.90
CA PHE A 56 -4.60 12.13 4.96
C PHE A 56 -3.91 12.60 3.68
N GLN A 57 -4.67 13.07 2.69
CA GLN A 57 -4.16 13.64 1.44
C GLN A 57 -3.22 12.69 0.68
N VAL A 58 -3.61 11.42 0.64
CA VAL A 58 -2.97 10.38 -0.19
C VAL A 58 -3.14 10.72 -1.67
N LEU A 59 -4.40 10.93 -2.07
CA LEU A 59 -4.84 11.41 -3.36
C LEU A 59 -5.94 12.43 -3.12
N ARG A 60 -5.97 13.50 -3.90
CA ARG A 60 -6.93 14.59 -3.71
C ARG A 60 -8.31 14.25 -4.23
N ASN A 61 -8.37 13.54 -5.35
CA ASN A 61 -9.61 13.14 -5.99
C ASN A 61 -10.08 11.73 -5.61
N GLY A 62 -9.30 11.01 -4.79
CA GLY A 62 -9.60 9.62 -4.41
C GLY A 62 -9.78 8.73 -5.64
N LEU A 63 -10.90 8.00 -5.73
CA LEU A 63 -11.27 7.19 -6.91
C LEU A 63 -11.88 8.00 -8.06
N ASN A 64 -12.16 9.29 -7.88
CA ASN A 64 -12.70 10.17 -8.92
C ASN A 64 -11.58 10.81 -9.76
N GLN A 65 -10.60 10.01 -10.18
CA GLN A 65 -9.58 10.44 -11.13
C GLN A 65 -10.22 10.52 -12.52
N ASN A 66 -10.27 11.71 -13.12
CA ASN A 66 -10.81 11.93 -14.46
C ASN A 66 -9.79 12.72 -15.31
N ASP A 67 -9.68 12.37 -16.60
CA ASP A 67 -8.83 13.04 -17.59
C ASP A 67 -9.10 14.55 -17.79
N SER A 68 -10.27 15.03 -17.36
CA SER A 68 -10.70 16.42 -17.61
C SER A 68 -10.10 17.45 -16.65
N ILE A 69 -9.33 17.03 -15.65
CA ILE A 69 -8.74 17.93 -14.65
C ILE A 69 -7.35 18.34 -15.13
N ASN A 70 -7.28 19.13 -16.21
CA ASN A 70 -6.11 19.91 -16.60
C ASN A 70 -5.90 21.06 -15.60
N VAL A 71 -5.64 20.73 -14.34
CA VAL A 71 -5.27 21.73 -13.35
C VAL A 71 -3.78 21.98 -13.52
N ASN A 72 -3.45 23.21 -13.89
CA ASN A 72 -2.09 23.73 -13.95
C ASN A 72 -1.27 23.14 -12.79
N THR A 73 -0.23 22.36 -13.08
CA THR A 73 0.57 21.63 -12.07
C THR A 73 1.13 22.56 -10.99
N PHE A 74 1.41 23.81 -11.36
CA PHE A 74 1.81 24.90 -10.46
C PHE A 74 0.66 25.47 -9.60
N GLY A 75 -0.57 25.46 -10.13
CA GLY A 75 -1.80 25.86 -9.43
C GLY A 75 -2.35 24.78 -8.48
N TYR A 76 -1.98 23.52 -8.70
CA TYR A 76 -2.39 22.38 -7.88
C TYR A 76 -1.99 22.58 -6.40
N ARG A 77 -0.79 23.09 -6.08
CA ARG A 77 -0.41 23.44 -4.69
C ARG A 77 -1.14 24.65 -4.10
N ARG A 78 -1.64 25.57 -4.93
CA ARG A 78 -1.97 26.94 -4.50
C ARG A 78 -3.23 27.04 -3.64
N TYR A 79 -4.04 25.99 -3.54
CA TYR A 79 -5.34 26.05 -2.87
C TYR A 79 -5.53 25.12 -1.66
N ASN A 80 -4.56 24.26 -1.33
CA ASN A 80 -4.70 23.37 -0.18
C ASN A 80 -3.75 23.79 0.96
N ARG A 81 -4.32 24.43 1.99
CA ARG A 81 -3.57 24.94 3.15
C ARG A 81 -2.81 23.84 3.89
N LEU A 82 -3.38 22.63 3.94
CA LEU A 82 -2.78 21.49 4.63
C LEU A 82 -1.50 21.01 3.94
N ASP A 83 -1.41 21.04 2.59
CA ASP A 83 -0.18 20.69 1.87
C ASP A 83 0.96 21.64 2.23
N TRP A 84 0.67 22.94 2.35
CA TRP A 84 1.63 23.94 2.80
C TRP A 84 2.08 23.71 4.23
N ILE A 85 1.15 23.36 5.13
CA ILE A 85 1.47 23.04 6.52
C ILE A 85 2.40 21.83 6.58
N ILE A 86 2.08 20.74 5.87
CA ILE A 86 2.91 19.53 5.82
C ILE A 86 4.30 19.87 5.27
N GLY A 87 4.38 20.61 4.16
CA GLY A 87 5.65 20.99 3.54
C GLY A 87 6.53 21.87 4.43
N ILE A 88 5.96 22.92 5.02
CA ILE A 88 6.70 23.83 5.91
C ILE A 88 7.17 23.10 7.16
N LEU A 89 6.29 22.33 7.81
CA LEU A 89 6.65 21.57 9.00
C LEU A 89 7.72 20.51 8.69
N SER A 90 7.63 19.84 7.53
CA SER A 90 8.64 18.86 7.09
C SER A 90 10.01 19.52 6.90
N LEU A 91 10.06 20.71 6.31
CA LEU A 91 11.31 21.47 6.15
C LEU A 91 11.88 21.92 7.49
N ILE A 92 11.04 22.40 8.41
CA ILE A 92 11.46 22.82 9.76
C ILE A 92 12.06 21.64 10.51
N ASN A 93 11.37 20.49 10.54
CA ASN A 93 11.86 19.31 11.26
C ASN A 93 13.07 18.67 10.58
N TRP A 94 13.17 18.74 9.25
CA TRP A 94 14.38 18.34 8.54
C TRP A 94 15.59 19.20 8.92
N PHE A 95 15.45 20.53 8.91
CA PHE A 95 16.51 21.44 9.33
C PHE A 95 16.86 21.25 10.81
N ARG A 96 15.87 21.04 11.68
CA ARG A 96 16.07 20.71 13.08
C ARG A 96 16.89 19.44 13.24
N CYS A 97 16.58 18.37 12.51
CA CYS A 97 17.37 17.13 12.54
C CYS A 97 18.82 17.37 12.11
N ILE A 98 19.06 18.16 11.05
CA ILE A 98 20.43 18.54 10.63
C ILE A 98 21.18 19.21 11.79
N VAL A 99 20.56 20.22 12.42
CA VAL A 99 21.22 20.95 13.51
C VAL A 99 21.52 20.01 14.69
N LEU A 100 20.59 19.12 15.05
CA LEU A 100 20.79 18.15 16.14
C LEU A 100 21.90 17.12 15.83
N VAL A 101 22.06 16.70 14.56
CA VAL A 101 23.13 15.77 14.16
C VAL A 101 24.52 16.43 14.25
N TYR A 102 24.66 17.67 13.77
CA TYR A 102 25.97 18.32 13.64
C TYR A 102 26.38 19.17 14.84
N ASN A 103 25.42 19.66 15.64
CA ASN A 103 25.72 20.56 16.75
C ASN A 103 25.77 19.81 18.08
N LYS A 104 26.92 19.90 18.77
CA LYS A 104 27.13 19.30 20.10
C LYS A 104 26.84 20.25 21.25
N SER A 105 26.37 21.46 20.97
CA SER A 105 26.04 22.46 22.00
C SER A 105 24.81 22.04 22.81
N GLU A 106 24.98 21.83 24.11
CA GLU A 106 23.87 21.47 25.01
C GLU A 106 22.73 22.48 24.98
N THR A 107 23.04 23.77 24.92
CA THR A 107 22.03 24.83 24.84
C THR A 107 21.18 24.72 23.58
N VAL A 108 21.78 24.32 22.46
CA VAL A 108 21.04 24.16 21.19
C VAL A 108 20.17 22.93 21.24
N SER A 109 20.67 21.80 21.77
CA SER A 109 19.87 20.58 21.96
C SER A 109 18.68 20.79 22.90
N ILE A 110 18.85 21.61 23.94
CA ILE A 110 17.76 21.97 24.86
C ILE A 110 16.70 22.83 24.16
N ILE A 111 17.09 23.85 23.38
CA ILE A 111 16.13 24.74 22.70
C ILE A 111 15.37 24.00 21.58
N LEU A 112 16.07 23.13 20.85
CA LEU A 112 15.49 22.31 19.79
C LEU A 112 14.75 21.08 20.33
N GLY A 113 14.65 20.93 21.65
CA GLY A 113 13.88 19.86 22.29
C GLY A 113 14.31 18.48 21.84
N ASP A 114 15.57 18.13 22.11
CA ASP A 114 16.13 16.81 21.83
C ASP A 114 15.56 15.73 22.79
N PRO A 115 14.67 14.82 22.34
CA PRO A 115 14.15 13.75 23.18
C PRO A 115 15.23 12.75 23.65
N LEU A 116 16.34 12.66 22.92
CA LEU A 116 17.46 11.75 23.17
C LEU A 116 18.66 12.49 23.78
N PHE A 117 18.40 13.56 24.53
CA PHE A 117 19.43 14.36 25.17
C PHE A 117 20.35 13.50 26.04
N GLN A 118 21.65 13.58 25.76
CA GLN A 118 22.74 12.81 26.38
C GLN A 118 22.64 11.27 26.24
N CYS A 119 21.86 10.76 25.27
CA CYS A 119 21.84 9.34 24.95
C CYS A 119 22.98 8.98 23.97
N LYS A 120 23.63 7.81 24.18
CA LYS A 120 24.72 7.32 23.33
C LYS A 120 24.29 7.18 21.86
N ASP A 121 23.06 6.74 21.63
CA ASP A 121 22.56 6.40 20.28
C ASP A 121 21.86 7.57 19.58
N HIS A 122 21.91 8.77 20.16
CA HIS A 122 21.27 9.99 19.63
C HIS A 122 21.58 10.15 18.14
N GLN A 123 22.85 10.12 17.76
CA GLN A 123 23.28 10.47 16.40
C GLN A 123 22.71 9.49 15.36
N ILE A 124 22.73 8.20 15.67
CA ILE A 124 22.22 7.16 14.78
C ILE A 124 20.72 7.34 14.57
N ALA A 125 19.95 7.58 15.64
CA ALA A 125 18.51 7.79 15.56
C ALA A 125 18.16 9.02 14.69
N PHE A 126 18.84 10.15 14.88
CA PHE A 126 18.58 11.34 14.07
C PHE A 126 19.05 11.21 12.62
N ILE A 127 20.14 10.48 12.34
CA ILE A 127 20.55 10.19 10.95
C ILE A 127 19.47 9.40 10.22
N VAL A 128 18.88 8.40 10.89
CA VAL A 128 17.79 7.60 10.32
C VAL A 128 16.56 8.48 10.05
N ILE A 129 16.17 9.33 10.99
CA ILE A 129 15.07 10.28 10.80
C ILE A 129 15.38 11.25 9.65
N LEU A 130 16.62 11.75 9.58
CA LEU A 130 17.09 12.67 8.55
C LEU A 130 17.01 12.08 7.14
N ILE A 131 17.19 10.77 6.99
CA ILE A 131 17.04 10.05 5.71
C ILE A 131 15.58 9.71 5.43
N MET A 132 14.85 9.21 6.43
CA MET A 132 13.47 8.74 6.26
C MET A 132 12.49 9.88 5.97
N LEU A 133 12.62 11.01 6.64
CA LEU A 133 11.70 12.14 6.49
C LEU A 133 11.67 12.70 5.05
N PRO A 134 12.81 13.04 4.42
CA PRO A 134 12.85 13.42 3.00
C PRO A 134 12.34 12.31 2.08
N THR A 135 12.69 11.05 2.35
CA THR A 135 12.28 9.93 1.50
C THR A 135 10.76 9.80 1.43
N LEU A 136 10.09 9.85 2.58
CA LEU A 136 8.63 9.82 2.65
C LEU A 136 7.99 11.08 2.05
N PHE A 137 8.57 12.25 2.29
CA PHE A 137 8.08 13.51 1.72
C PHE A 137 8.18 13.53 0.18
N ILE A 138 9.35 13.17 -0.37
CA ILE A 138 9.58 13.07 -1.82
C ILE A 138 8.64 12.04 -2.43
N GLY A 139 8.50 10.87 -1.79
CA GLY A 139 7.57 9.83 -2.22
C GLY A 139 6.13 10.34 -2.34
N ARG A 140 5.63 11.03 -1.30
CA ARG A 140 4.30 11.65 -1.31
C ARG A 140 4.16 12.69 -2.42
N GLU A 141 5.09 13.64 -2.52
CA GLU A 141 5.02 14.70 -3.52
C GLU A 141 5.08 14.14 -4.94
N TRP A 142 5.87 13.09 -5.15
CA TRP A 142 5.92 12.39 -6.42
C TRP A 142 4.58 11.75 -6.79
N LEU A 143 3.89 11.10 -5.85
CA LEU A 143 2.55 10.55 -6.05
C LEU A 143 1.52 11.65 -6.41
N LEU A 144 1.53 12.77 -5.69
CA LEU A 144 0.65 13.91 -5.98
C LEU A 144 0.95 14.55 -7.34
N ASN A 145 2.22 14.56 -7.75
CA ASN A 145 2.60 15.02 -9.09
C ASN A 145 2.10 14.05 -10.18
N LEU A 146 2.16 12.73 -9.94
CA LEU A 146 1.56 11.74 -10.85
C LEU A 146 0.03 11.90 -10.94
N GLU A 147 -0.63 12.25 -9.83
CA GLU A 147 -2.05 12.59 -9.83
C GLU A 147 -2.33 13.83 -10.70
N ALA A 148 -1.55 14.91 -10.51
CA ALA A 148 -1.70 16.16 -11.25
C ALA A 148 -1.46 16.00 -12.76
N GLN A 149 -0.65 15.02 -13.17
CA GLN A 149 -0.40 14.68 -14.57
C GLN A 149 -1.47 13.76 -15.19
N GLY A 150 -2.46 13.29 -14.41
CA GLY A 150 -3.47 12.34 -14.87
C GLY A 150 -2.97 10.90 -15.00
N ASN A 151 -1.71 10.61 -14.64
CA ASN A 151 -1.14 9.26 -14.78
C ASN A 151 -1.86 8.22 -13.90
N LEU A 152 -2.49 8.66 -12.82
CA LEU A 152 -3.21 7.84 -11.85
C LEU A 152 -4.69 7.56 -12.21
N GLU A 153 -5.17 7.99 -13.38
CA GLU A 153 -6.54 7.69 -13.84
C GLU A 153 -6.85 6.19 -13.82
N ILE A 154 -5.85 5.36 -14.12
CA ILE A 154 -5.90 3.89 -14.05
C ILE A 154 -6.37 3.34 -12.69
N LEU A 155 -6.16 4.07 -11.59
CA LEU A 155 -6.62 3.66 -10.25
C LEU A 155 -8.14 3.79 -10.08
N SER A 156 -8.82 4.56 -10.94
CA SER A 156 -10.28 4.76 -10.91
C SER A 156 -11.08 3.57 -11.46
N ILE A 157 -10.40 2.56 -12.01
CA ILE A 157 -11.05 1.44 -12.73
C ILE A 157 -12.04 0.64 -11.87
N TRP A 158 -11.87 0.68 -10.55
CA TRP A 158 -12.73 0.01 -9.58
C TRP A 158 -13.61 0.97 -8.78
N LYS A 159 -13.78 2.23 -9.24
CA LYS A 159 -14.65 3.23 -8.60
C LYS A 159 -16.10 2.78 -8.41
N PHE A 160 -16.56 1.84 -9.23
CA PHE A 160 -17.91 1.25 -9.12
C PHE A 160 -18.11 0.49 -7.81
N CYS A 161 -17.04 -0.14 -7.27
CA CYS A 161 -17.05 -0.85 -5.98
C CYS A 161 -17.39 0.05 -4.78
N ARG A 162 -17.36 1.37 -4.96
CA ARG A 162 -17.80 2.33 -3.95
C ARG A 162 -19.29 2.30 -3.69
N ASN A 163 -20.08 1.87 -4.66
CA ASN A 163 -21.54 1.81 -4.53
C ASN A 163 -21.99 0.35 -4.53
N ASP A 164 -21.47 -0.46 -5.42
CA ASP A 164 -21.90 -1.85 -5.62
C ASP A 164 -20.81 -2.71 -6.28
N PHE A 165 -20.84 -4.03 -6.05
CA PHE A 165 -19.95 -5.02 -6.66
C PHE A 165 -20.61 -5.71 -7.86
N ASN A 166 -21.24 -4.91 -8.73
CA ASN A 166 -21.99 -5.44 -9.86
C ASN A 166 -21.08 -6.20 -10.87
N PRO A 167 -21.41 -7.45 -11.22
CA PRO A 167 -20.64 -8.26 -12.18
C PRO A 167 -20.44 -7.63 -13.54
N PHE A 168 -21.43 -6.89 -14.00
CA PHE A 168 -21.40 -6.26 -15.31
C PHE A 168 -20.34 -5.15 -15.37
N HIS A 169 -20.26 -4.31 -14.34
CA HIS A 169 -19.30 -3.21 -14.28
C HIS A 169 -17.86 -3.71 -14.05
N LEU A 170 -17.69 -4.74 -13.22
CA LEU A 170 -16.37 -5.31 -12.95
C LEU A 170 -15.89 -6.27 -14.03
N GLN A 171 -16.79 -6.69 -14.92
CA GLN A 171 -16.55 -7.63 -16.02
C GLN A 171 -15.99 -8.96 -15.49
N MET A 172 -16.67 -9.56 -14.52
CA MET A 172 -16.26 -10.84 -13.93
C MET A 172 -17.49 -11.73 -13.73
N ASN A 173 -17.29 -13.04 -13.63
CA ASN A 173 -18.33 -13.96 -13.18
C ASN A 173 -18.59 -13.83 -11.66
N ASN A 174 -19.75 -14.31 -11.19
CA ASN A 174 -20.15 -14.16 -9.78
C ASN A 174 -19.15 -14.80 -8.80
N LEU A 175 -18.51 -15.90 -9.20
CA LEU A 175 -17.54 -16.60 -8.36
C LEU A 175 -16.28 -15.76 -8.13
N ASN A 176 -15.72 -15.17 -9.18
CA ASN A 176 -14.52 -14.34 -9.09
C ASN A 176 -14.81 -12.99 -8.46
N ILE A 177 -16.03 -12.47 -8.58
CA ILE A 177 -16.46 -11.28 -7.83
C ILE A 177 -16.50 -11.55 -6.35
N ASN A 178 -17.07 -12.68 -5.93
CA ASN A 178 -17.08 -13.05 -4.51
C ASN A 178 -15.65 -13.12 -3.95
N ARG A 179 -14.71 -13.71 -4.70
CA ARG A 179 -13.29 -13.77 -4.31
C ARG A 179 -12.63 -12.39 -4.27
N PHE A 180 -12.84 -11.58 -5.31
CA PHE A 180 -12.33 -10.21 -5.39
C PHE A 180 -12.89 -9.35 -4.26
N ARG A 181 -14.19 -9.46 -3.96
CA ARG A 181 -14.86 -8.78 -2.86
C ARG A 181 -14.22 -9.13 -1.54
N LEU A 182 -14.00 -10.42 -1.25
CA LEU A 182 -13.31 -10.85 -0.03
C LEU A 182 -11.91 -10.26 0.08
N PHE A 183 -11.16 -10.24 -1.02
CA PHE A 183 -9.83 -9.63 -1.07
C PHE A 183 -9.88 -8.13 -0.76
N VAL A 184 -10.76 -7.38 -1.43
CA VAL A 184 -10.95 -5.95 -1.21
C VAL A 184 -11.39 -5.66 0.22
N THR A 185 -12.28 -6.46 0.80
CA THR A 185 -12.69 -6.34 2.21
C THR A 185 -11.49 -6.48 3.13
N LEU A 186 -10.69 -7.54 2.97
CA LEU A 186 -9.55 -7.81 3.83
C LEU A 186 -8.51 -6.69 3.73
N VAL A 187 -8.15 -6.29 2.50
CA VAL A 187 -7.17 -5.22 2.29
C VAL A 187 -7.67 -3.87 2.79
N SER A 188 -8.92 -3.52 2.50
CA SER A 188 -9.51 -2.25 2.96
C SER A 188 -9.62 -2.21 4.48
N LEU A 189 -9.96 -3.33 5.12
CA LEU A 189 -10.01 -3.43 6.57
C LEU A 189 -8.63 -3.21 7.19
N VAL A 190 -7.62 -3.94 6.71
CA VAL A 190 -6.25 -3.84 7.23
C VAL A 190 -5.77 -2.41 7.10
N VAL A 191 -5.90 -1.81 5.91
CA VAL A 191 -5.47 -0.43 5.67
C VAL A 191 -6.26 0.57 6.51
N TYR A 192 -7.59 0.44 6.60
CA TYR A 192 -8.42 1.31 7.43
C TYR A 192 -7.98 1.30 8.89
N CYS A 193 -7.77 0.10 9.45
CA CYS A 193 -7.28 -0.06 10.82
C CYS A 193 -5.87 0.50 10.98
N SER A 194 -4.95 0.19 10.06
CA SER A 194 -3.58 0.71 10.07
C SER A 194 -3.57 2.25 10.03
N MET A 195 -4.34 2.88 9.14
CA MET A 195 -4.37 4.34 9.01
C MET A 195 -4.88 5.05 10.27
N LEU A 196 -5.81 4.42 11.00
CA LEU A 196 -6.28 4.91 12.29
C LEU A 196 -5.29 4.68 13.43
N LEU A 197 -4.53 3.58 13.38
CA LEU A 197 -3.54 3.22 14.41
C LEU A 197 -2.21 3.95 14.25
N VAL A 198 -1.87 4.43 13.06
CA VAL A 198 -0.61 5.14 12.79
C VAL A 198 -0.40 6.37 13.68
N PRO A 199 -1.36 7.32 13.82
CA PRO A 199 -1.16 8.47 14.70
C PRO A 199 -0.92 8.12 16.19
N PRO A 200 -1.74 7.27 16.85
CA PRO A 200 -1.45 6.89 18.23
C PRO A 200 -0.16 6.07 18.35
N PHE A 201 0.20 5.26 17.35
CA PHE A 201 1.46 4.53 17.34
C PHE A 201 2.67 5.46 17.31
N TYR A 202 2.70 6.47 16.44
CA TYR A 202 3.74 7.49 16.47
C TYR A 202 3.74 8.30 17.77
N SER A 203 2.56 8.60 18.32
CA SER A 203 2.47 9.28 19.61
C SER A 203 3.19 8.49 20.71
N VAL A 204 2.97 7.18 20.78
CA VAL A 204 3.68 6.29 21.69
C VAL A 204 5.19 6.32 21.40
N GLY A 205 5.60 6.16 20.14
CA GLY A 205 7.02 6.17 19.74
C GLY A 205 7.77 7.44 20.14
N PHE A 206 7.18 8.62 19.95
CA PHE A 206 7.80 9.90 20.30
C PHE A 206 7.72 10.26 21.79
N PHE A 207 6.66 9.83 22.49
CA PHE A 207 6.55 10.10 23.93
C PHE A 207 7.34 9.14 24.81
N ILE A 208 7.69 7.94 24.35
CA ILE A 208 8.54 7.01 25.13
C ILE A 208 9.88 7.67 25.50
N PRO A 209 10.70 8.18 24.57
CA PRO A 209 11.94 8.88 24.92
C PRO A 209 11.71 10.04 25.88
N LEU A 210 10.64 10.82 25.67
CA LEU A 210 10.31 11.97 26.51
C LEU A 210 10.01 11.57 27.96
N LEU A 211 9.31 10.46 28.17
CA LEU A 211 8.90 10.00 29.51
C LEU A 211 10.01 9.21 30.23
N THR A 212 10.89 8.56 29.48
CA THR A 212 11.92 7.67 30.03
C THR A 212 13.28 8.35 30.19
N ASN A 213 13.54 9.46 29.51
CA ASN A 213 14.80 10.18 29.64
C ASN A 213 14.83 10.95 30.98
N PRO A 214 15.77 10.64 31.90
CA PRO A 214 15.83 11.26 33.22
C PRO A 214 16.13 12.77 33.18
N TRP A 215 16.75 13.27 32.10
CA TRP A 215 17.07 14.69 31.95
C TRP A 215 15.84 15.57 31.76
N MET A 216 14.74 15.00 31.25
CA MET A 216 13.47 15.71 31.07
C MET A 216 12.90 16.20 32.41
N TYR A 217 13.09 15.42 33.48
CA TYR A 217 12.62 15.79 34.81
C TYR A 217 13.55 16.79 35.52
N LYS A 218 14.81 16.89 35.08
CA LYS A 218 15.79 17.83 35.64
C LYS A 218 15.77 19.20 34.97
N ILE A 219 15.50 19.23 33.66
CA ILE A 219 15.57 20.43 32.83
C ILE A 219 14.16 20.70 32.26
N PRO A 220 13.32 21.51 32.93
CA PRO A 220 11.93 21.71 32.51
C PRO A 220 11.81 22.37 31.12
N VAL A 221 12.80 23.19 30.73
CA VAL A 221 12.87 23.79 29.39
C VAL A 221 13.05 22.73 28.30
N LEU A 222 13.85 21.69 28.57
CA LEU A 222 14.05 20.57 27.66
C LEU A 222 12.75 19.75 27.51
N ALA A 223 12.06 19.47 28.62
CA ALA A 223 10.80 18.74 28.58
C ALA A 223 9.72 19.49 27.78
N PHE A 224 9.59 20.80 28.01
CA PHE A 224 8.59 21.63 27.32
C PHE A 224 8.89 21.76 25.82
N SER A 225 10.14 22.06 25.45
CA SER A 225 10.54 22.15 24.05
C SER A 225 10.38 20.81 23.33
N SER A 226 10.84 19.71 23.93
CA SER A 226 10.74 18.37 23.35
C SER A 226 9.29 17.93 23.19
N PHE A 227 8.39 18.31 24.11
CA PHE A 227 6.96 18.07 23.99
C PHE A 227 6.32 18.84 22.82
N ILE A 228 6.65 20.13 22.66
CA ILE A 228 6.11 20.92 21.53
C ILE A 228 6.58 20.34 20.20
N TRP A 229 7.87 20.04 20.11
CA TRP A 229 8.45 19.49 18.89
C TRP A 229 7.93 18.10 18.56
N SER A 230 7.71 17.23 19.56
CA SER A 230 7.15 15.90 19.32
C SER A 230 5.75 15.95 18.74
N LEU A 231 4.91 16.91 19.12
CA LEU A 231 3.59 17.11 18.47
C LEU A 231 3.73 17.40 16.98
N SER A 232 4.72 18.22 16.60
CA SER A 232 5.01 18.51 15.20
C SER A 232 5.53 17.27 14.47
N ASP A 233 6.42 16.49 15.09
CA ASP A 233 6.97 15.27 14.50
C ASP A 233 5.89 14.20 14.31
N ILE A 234 5.03 13.98 15.33
CA ILE A 234 3.89 13.05 15.27
C ILE A 234 2.95 13.44 14.14
N PHE A 235 2.62 14.73 14.01
CA PHE A 235 1.74 15.21 12.94
C PHE A 235 2.30 14.86 11.56
N ILE A 236 3.55 15.22 11.27
CA ILE A 236 4.15 14.98 9.96
C ILE A 236 4.32 13.49 9.69
N ALA A 237 4.87 12.74 10.65
CA ALA A 237 5.10 11.30 10.50
C ALA A 237 3.78 10.56 10.23
N SER A 238 2.70 10.96 10.90
CA SER A 238 1.36 10.39 10.68
C SER A 238 0.85 10.66 9.27
N PHE A 239 0.94 11.90 8.79
CA PHE A 239 0.46 12.26 7.45
C PHE A 239 1.27 11.59 6.35
N LEU A 240 2.61 11.61 6.44
CA LEU A 240 3.48 11.02 5.43
C LEU A 240 3.33 9.50 5.37
N THR A 241 3.26 8.83 6.51
CA THR A 241 3.09 7.37 6.56
C THR A 241 1.72 6.95 6.08
N ASN A 242 0.66 7.68 6.45
CA ASN A 242 -0.68 7.41 5.95
C ASN A 242 -0.82 7.70 4.44
N ALA A 243 -0.09 8.68 3.90
CA ALA A 243 -0.03 8.92 2.46
C ALA A 243 0.46 7.67 1.72
N ILE A 244 1.56 7.07 2.19
CA ILE A 244 2.11 5.85 1.63
C ILE A 244 1.18 4.65 1.80
N LEU A 245 0.68 4.39 3.01
CA LEU A 245 -0.19 3.25 3.29
C LEU A 245 -1.49 3.31 2.49
N GLY A 246 -2.10 4.50 2.43
CA GLY A 246 -3.30 4.72 1.63
C GLY A 246 -3.05 4.54 0.14
N PHE A 247 -1.87 4.89 -0.37
CA PHE A 247 -1.56 4.64 -1.78
C PHE A 247 -1.30 3.15 -2.06
N ALA A 248 -0.70 2.42 -1.12
CA ALA A 248 -0.56 0.97 -1.22
C ALA A 248 -1.93 0.26 -1.34
N TRP A 249 -2.97 0.77 -0.67
CA TRP A 249 -4.34 0.28 -0.83
C TRP A 249 -4.86 0.41 -2.27
N TYR A 250 -4.66 1.56 -2.91
CA TYR A 250 -5.04 1.74 -4.32
C TYR A 250 -4.30 0.76 -5.23
N LEU A 251 -3.00 0.54 -5.00
CA LEU A 251 -2.20 -0.43 -5.76
C LEU A 251 -2.76 -1.86 -5.61
N LEU A 252 -2.95 -2.31 -4.36
CA LEU A 252 -3.44 -3.66 -4.06
C LEU A 252 -4.82 -3.92 -4.67
N CYS A 253 -5.76 -2.99 -4.53
CA CYS A 253 -7.10 -3.10 -5.10
C CYS A 253 -7.08 -3.10 -6.64
N THR A 254 -6.21 -2.27 -7.25
CA THR A 254 -6.11 -2.17 -8.72
C THR A 254 -5.49 -3.44 -9.31
N PHE A 255 -4.36 -3.92 -8.78
CA PHE A 255 -3.72 -5.14 -9.26
C PHE A 255 -4.57 -6.38 -9.00
N SER A 256 -5.27 -6.46 -7.86
CA SER A 256 -6.17 -7.58 -7.60
C SER A 256 -7.35 -7.61 -8.56
N LEU A 257 -7.92 -6.46 -8.94
CA LEU A 257 -8.95 -6.40 -9.98
C LEU A 257 -8.45 -7.04 -11.28
N HIS A 258 -7.23 -6.70 -11.71
CA HIS A 258 -6.64 -7.28 -12.92
C HIS A 258 -6.38 -8.78 -12.78
N LEU A 259 -5.90 -9.24 -11.61
CA LEU A 259 -5.67 -10.67 -11.34
C LEU A 259 -6.98 -11.46 -11.41
N TYR A 260 -8.05 -11.01 -10.76
CA TYR A 260 -9.34 -11.72 -10.80
C TYR A 260 -10.01 -11.63 -12.17
N ARG A 261 -9.76 -10.57 -12.96
CA ARG A 261 -10.17 -10.51 -14.37
C ARG A 261 -9.43 -11.55 -15.22
N LEU A 262 -8.17 -11.83 -14.92
CA LEU A 262 -7.41 -12.89 -15.58
C LEU A 262 -7.95 -14.27 -15.20
N ILE A 263 -8.23 -14.51 -13.92
CA ILE A 263 -8.84 -15.77 -13.45
C ILE A 263 -10.23 -15.98 -14.10
N ASP A 264 -11.01 -14.92 -14.29
CA ASP A 264 -12.28 -15.00 -15.03
C ASP A 264 -12.11 -15.40 -16.50
N LEU A 265 -11.03 -14.95 -17.17
CA LEU A 265 -10.73 -15.39 -18.54
C LEU A 265 -10.40 -16.89 -18.58
N LEU A 266 -9.63 -17.35 -17.60
CA LEU A 266 -9.29 -18.76 -17.42
C LEU A 266 -10.55 -19.61 -17.25
N ASP A 267 -11.48 -19.22 -16.38
CA ASP A 267 -12.75 -19.92 -16.17
C ASP A 267 -13.60 -19.98 -17.45
N ARG A 268 -13.67 -18.87 -18.22
CA ARG A 268 -14.38 -18.82 -19.49
C ARG A 268 -13.76 -19.74 -20.54
N ALA A 269 -12.43 -19.81 -20.60
CA ALA A 269 -11.71 -20.72 -21.49
C ALA A 269 -11.99 -22.20 -21.13
N ASP A 270 -12.04 -22.53 -19.84
CA ASP A 270 -12.36 -23.88 -19.37
C ASP A 270 -13.81 -24.28 -19.68
N GLN A 271 -14.77 -23.36 -19.51
CA GLN A 271 -16.17 -23.60 -19.86
C GLN A 271 -16.32 -23.85 -21.36
N LEU A 272 -15.63 -23.07 -22.18
CA LEU A 272 -15.63 -23.23 -23.63
C LEU A 272 -15.03 -24.57 -24.06
N LYS A 273 -13.98 -25.04 -23.36
CA LYS A 273 -13.40 -26.38 -23.57
C LYS A 273 -14.35 -27.51 -23.19
N LYS A 274 -15.12 -27.36 -22.11
CA LYS A 274 -16.07 -28.39 -21.60
C LYS A 274 -17.38 -28.45 -22.39
N SER A 275 -17.69 -27.41 -23.17
CA SER A 275 -18.85 -27.39 -24.07
C SER A 275 -18.69 -28.44 -25.18
N PHE A 276 -19.27 -29.63 -25.00
CA PHE A 276 -19.25 -30.77 -25.94
C PHE A 276 -19.95 -30.51 -27.30
N LYS A 277 -20.58 -29.34 -27.50
CA LYS A 277 -21.25 -28.98 -28.76
C LYS A 277 -20.34 -28.10 -29.61
N VAL A 278 -20.49 -28.23 -30.94
CA VAL A 278 -19.81 -27.44 -31.98
C VAL A 278 -19.48 -26.05 -31.48
N LEU A 279 -18.19 -25.82 -31.30
CA LEU A 279 -17.67 -24.63 -30.67
C LEU A 279 -18.04 -23.42 -31.52
N ASN A 280 -18.97 -22.61 -31.03
CA ASN A 280 -19.50 -21.50 -31.81
C ASN A 280 -18.41 -20.42 -31.95
N LYS A 281 -17.95 -20.24 -33.20
CA LYS A 281 -16.91 -19.29 -33.63
C LYS A 281 -17.05 -17.91 -33.00
N ARG A 282 -18.27 -17.41 -32.85
CA ARG A 282 -18.54 -16.09 -32.25
C ARG A 282 -18.08 -16.00 -30.79
N TYR A 283 -18.22 -17.07 -30.01
CA TYR A 283 -17.77 -17.07 -28.61
C TYR A 283 -16.25 -17.10 -28.49
N VAL A 284 -15.56 -17.79 -29.40
CA VAL A 284 -14.09 -17.80 -29.43
C VAL A 284 -13.55 -16.42 -29.79
N GLU A 285 -14.11 -15.79 -30.82
CA GLU A 285 -13.72 -14.45 -31.25
C GLU A 285 -13.98 -13.42 -30.16
N PHE A 286 -15.14 -13.51 -29.50
CA PHE A 286 -15.46 -12.67 -28.34
C PHE A 286 -14.47 -12.86 -27.19
N LEU A 287 -14.11 -14.11 -26.87
CA LEU A 287 -13.13 -14.41 -25.82
C LEU A 287 -11.74 -13.83 -26.19
N CYS A 288 -11.29 -13.98 -27.43
CA CYS A 288 -10.02 -13.43 -27.90
C CYS A 288 -9.99 -11.90 -27.77
N LEU A 289 -11.05 -11.21 -28.23
CA LEU A 289 -11.17 -9.76 -28.09
C LEU A 289 -11.20 -9.31 -26.63
N LEU A 290 -11.88 -10.06 -25.77
CA LEU A 290 -11.93 -9.79 -24.34
C LEU A 290 -10.56 -9.96 -23.67
N ILE A 291 -9.79 -10.99 -24.05
CA ILE A 291 -8.42 -11.20 -23.57
C ILE A 291 -7.54 -10.02 -23.96
N ILE A 292 -7.52 -9.65 -25.26
CA ILE A 292 -6.71 -8.52 -25.75
C ILE A 292 -7.05 -7.23 -25.00
N ARG A 293 -8.34 -6.91 -24.87
CA ARG A 293 -8.77 -5.70 -24.15
C ARG A 293 -8.31 -5.68 -22.69
N ARG A 294 -8.39 -6.82 -21.99
CA ARG A 294 -7.98 -6.93 -20.58
C ARG A 294 -6.46 -6.86 -20.42
N LEU A 295 -5.71 -7.49 -21.31
CA LEU A 295 -4.25 -7.43 -21.32
C LEU A 295 -3.76 -6.00 -21.61
N ASN A 296 -4.34 -5.30 -22.60
CA ASN A 296 -3.98 -3.91 -22.90
C ASN A 296 -4.20 -2.99 -21.69
N SER A 297 -5.33 -3.15 -21.01
CA SER A 297 -5.64 -2.38 -19.81
C SER A 297 -4.67 -2.69 -18.68
N PHE A 298 -4.29 -3.96 -18.51
CA PHE A 298 -3.30 -4.36 -17.50
C PHE A 298 -1.89 -3.85 -17.84
N GLU A 299 -1.44 -4.00 -19.08
CA GLU A 299 -0.15 -3.55 -19.57
C GLU A 299 0.03 -2.05 -19.35
N LEU A 300 -1.01 -1.25 -19.66
CA LEU A 300 -1.03 0.19 -19.39
C LEU A 300 -0.88 0.48 -17.89
N THR A 301 -1.64 -0.22 -17.04
CA THR A 301 -1.58 -0.08 -15.58
C THR A 301 -0.18 -0.44 -15.05
N ALA A 302 0.36 -1.58 -15.45
CA ALA A 302 1.67 -2.07 -15.02
C ALA A 302 2.79 -1.13 -15.49
N SER A 303 2.74 -0.65 -16.72
CA SER A 303 3.70 0.31 -17.27
C SER A 303 3.72 1.62 -16.48
N ARG A 304 2.56 2.21 -16.19
CA ARG A 304 2.47 3.48 -15.43
C ARG A 304 2.90 3.34 -13.98
N LEU A 305 2.70 2.18 -13.36
CA LEU A 305 2.99 1.95 -11.95
C LEU A 305 4.34 1.27 -11.69
N ARG A 306 5.08 0.81 -12.71
CA ARG A 306 6.31 0.02 -12.53
C ARG A 306 7.35 0.71 -11.64
N TYR A 307 7.56 2.02 -11.83
CA TYR A 307 8.53 2.76 -11.03
C TYR A 307 8.00 3.07 -9.64
N VAL A 308 6.67 3.22 -9.49
CA VAL A 308 6.06 3.40 -8.17
C VAL A 308 6.25 2.13 -7.35
N LEU A 309 5.96 0.96 -7.93
CA LEU A 309 6.24 -0.33 -7.32
C LEU A 309 7.72 -0.50 -6.97
N PHE A 310 8.64 -0.07 -7.85
CA PHE A 310 10.08 -0.10 -7.55
C PHE A 310 10.43 0.73 -6.32
N CYS A 311 9.95 1.97 -6.26
CA CYS A 311 10.14 2.81 -5.07
C CYS A 311 9.57 2.15 -3.81
N TYR A 312 8.36 1.58 -3.88
CA TYR A 312 7.77 0.88 -2.74
C TYR A 312 8.62 -0.30 -2.28
N VAL A 313 8.98 -1.21 -3.19
CA VAL A 313 9.75 -2.40 -2.82
C VAL A 313 11.12 -2.00 -2.28
N PHE A 314 11.84 -1.12 -2.95
CA PHE A 314 13.21 -0.76 -2.57
C PHE A 314 13.27 0.07 -1.27
N VAL A 315 12.47 1.13 -1.17
CA VAL A 315 12.48 2.03 -0.01
C VAL A 315 11.98 1.32 1.24
N PHE A 316 10.87 0.58 1.15
CA PHE A 316 10.33 -0.08 2.34
C PHE A 316 11.12 -1.32 2.75
N ALA A 317 11.70 -2.07 1.80
CA ALA A 317 12.61 -3.16 2.15
C ALA A 317 13.87 -2.63 2.86
N SER A 318 14.55 -1.64 2.28
CA SER A 318 15.74 -1.06 2.91
C SER A 318 15.45 -0.40 4.25
N ALA A 319 14.35 0.36 4.37
CA ALA A 319 13.94 0.94 5.66
C ALA A 319 13.65 -0.14 6.71
N SER A 320 13.05 -1.24 6.28
CA SER A 320 12.76 -2.37 7.15
C SER A 320 14.01 -3.05 7.68
N ASP A 321 15.00 -3.30 6.82
CA ASP A 321 16.29 -3.86 7.24
C ASP A 321 17.00 -2.93 8.23
N VAL A 322 16.96 -1.61 7.99
CA VAL A 322 17.48 -0.61 8.92
C VAL A 322 16.74 -0.69 10.26
N TYR A 323 15.41 -0.80 10.28
CA TYR A 323 14.67 -0.93 11.53
C TYR A 323 14.99 -2.22 12.29
N ILE A 324 15.12 -3.35 11.60
CA ILE A 324 15.50 -4.61 12.24
C ILE A 324 16.92 -4.51 12.81
N PHE A 325 17.86 -3.93 12.06
CA PHE A 325 19.22 -3.69 12.53
C PHE A 325 19.25 -2.81 13.78
N LEU A 326 18.54 -1.69 13.78
CA LEU A 326 18.48 -0.76 14.91
C LEU A 326 17.81 -1.38 16.14
N GLY A 327 16.72 -2.12 15.93
CA GLY A 327 15.95 -2.71 17.03
C GLY A 327 16.59 -3.95 17.65
N ILE A 328 17.13 -4.87 16.84
CA ILE A 328 17.65 -6.15 17.34
C ILE A 328 19.13 -6.09 17.69
N ILE A 329 19.94 -5.46 16.83
CA ILE A 329 21.40 -5.53 16.91
C ILE A 329 21.95 -4.33 17.67
N VAL A 330 21.62 -3.11 17.24
CA VAL A 330 22.09 -1.89 17.92
C VAL A 330 21.38 -1.69 19.27
N ARG A 331 20.13 -2.14 19.40
CA ARG A 331 19.29 -1.95 20.59
C ARG A 331 19.17 -0.46 20.97
N VAL A 332 18.75 0.35 20.00
CA VAL A 332 18.71 1.82 20.13
C VAL A 332 17.91 2.28 21.35
N TYR A 333 18.53 3.16 22.14
CA TYR A 333 17.95 3.90 23.26
C TYR A 333 17.55 3.05 24.48
N ASN A 334 16.49 2.25 24.38
CA ASN A 334 16.07 1.32 25.43
C ASN A 334 15.38 0.09 24.84
N ASP A 335 15.32 -1.01 25.60
CA ASP A 335 14.83 -2.30 25.10
C ASP A 335 13.41 -2.20 24.53
N PHE A 336 12.53 -1.45 25.19
CA PHE A 336 11.14 -1.29 24.75
C PHE A 336 11.02 -0.54 23.41
N PHE A 337 11.76 0.56 23.25
CA PHE A 337 11.79 1.32 22.00
C PHE A 337 12.45 0.51 20.89
N ALA A 338 13.55 -0.18 21.20
CA ALA A 338 14.23 -1.07 20.27
C ALA A 338 13.32 -2.20 19.77
N ASP A 339 12.56 -2.83 20.67
CA ASP A 339 11.56 -3.86 20.32
C ASP A 339 10.45 -3.28 19.43
N LEU A 340 9.94 -2.09 19.73
CA LEU A 340 8.96 -1.41 18.88
C LEU A 340 9.50 -1.18 17.46
N VAL A 341 10.74 -0.69 17.34
CA VAL A 341 11.39 -0.47 16.03
C VAL A 341 11.58 -1.80 15.29
N ALA A 342 12.02 -2.86 15.98
CA ALA A 342 12.16 -4.19 15.38
C ALA A 342 10.81 -4.75 14.87
N ILE A 343 9.74 -4.59 15.64
CA ILE A 343 8.38 -5.02 15.25
C ILE A 343 7.95 -4.31 13.96
N ILE A 344 8.22 -3.01 13.80
CA ILE A 344 7.90 -2.28 12.56
C ILE A 344 8.58 -2.95 11.36
N GLY A 345 9.89 -3.21 11.46
CA GLY A 345 10.62 -3.88 10.39
C GLY A 345 10.07 -5.28 10.10
N PHE A 346 9.82 -6.09 11.14
CA PHE A 346 9.20 -7.41 10.96
C PHE A 346 7.80 -7.38 10.38
N CYS A 347 7.04 -6.28 10.50
CA CYS A 347 5.75 -6.15 9.84
C CYS A 347 5.88 -5.74 8.37
N ILE A 348 6.85 -4.89 8.03
CA ILE A 348 7.03 -4.36 6.67
C ILE A 348 7.52 -5.45 5.70
N LEU A 349 8.59 -6.18 6.05
CA LEU A 349 9.19 -7.18 5.14
C LEU A 349 8.21 -8.27 4.68
N PRO A 350 7.49 -8.97 5.59
CA PRO A 350 6.53 -9.99 5.17
C PRO A 350 5.38 -9.40 4.35
N SER A 351 5.01 -8.13 4.57
CA SER A 351 3.95 -7.48 3.78
C SER A 351 4.37 -7.32 2.32
N ILE A 352 5.61 -6.90 2.06
CA ILE A 352 6.18 -6.82 0.70
C ILE A 352 6.33 -8.22 0.09
N GLY A 353 6.80 -9.18 0.89
CA GLY A 353 6.91 -10.56 0.45
C GLY A 353 5.57 -11.18 0.06
N PHE A 354 4.53 -10.95 0.88
CA PHE A 354 3.17 -11.43 0.62
C PHE A 354 2.55 -10.80 -0.62
N PHE A 355 2.80 -9.50 -0.86
CA PHE A 355 2.48 -8.85 -2.13
C PHE A 355 3.13 -9.59 -3.30
N GLY A 356 4.44 -9.87 -3.19
CA GLY A 356 5.20 -10.67 -4.15
C GLY A 356 4.59 -12.05 -4.41
N LEU A 357 4.17 -12.76 -3.37
CA LEU A 357 3.57 -14.10 -3.51
C LEU A 357 2.22 -14.06 -4.23
N ILE A 358 1.33 -13.14 -3.86
CA ILE A 358 -0.01 -13.05 -4.47
C ILE A 358 0.10 -12.69 -5.94
N PHE A 359 0.88 -11.66 -6.23
CA PHE A 359 0.96 -11.09 -7.57
C PHE A 359 1.97 -11.83 -8.47
N GLY A 360 2.88 -12.63 -7.90
CA GLY A 360 3.78 -13.49 -8.65
C GLY A 360 3.07 -14.63 -9.37
N ASN A 361 1.86 -14.96 -8.92
CA ASN A 361 0.99 -15.89 -9.62
C ASN A 361 0.48 -15.33 -10.95
N PHE A 362 0.54 -14.01 -11.19
CA PHE A 362 -0.05 -13.41 -12.39
C PHE A 362 0.53 -13.99 -13.69
N ILE A 363 1.87 -14.12 -13.78
CA ILE A 363 2.53 -14.73 -14.94
C ILE A 363 2.13 -16.19 -15.08
N SER A 364 2.11 -16.94 -13.98
CA SER A 364 1.71 -18.34 -14.02
C SER A 364 0.25 -18.54 -14.46
N GLU A 365 -0.65 -17.61 -14.14
CA GLU A 365 -2.02 -17.63 -14.64
C GLU A 365 -2.10 -17.24 -16.13
N LEU A 366 -1.21 -16.39 -16.62
CA LEU A 366 -1.06 -16.12 -18.06
C LEU A 366 -0.57 -17.36 -18.82
N ASP A 367 0.44 -18.07 -18.31
CA ASP A 367 0.94 -19.30 -18.93
C ASP A 367 -0.17 -20.36 -19.04
N LYS A 368 -0.98 -20.50 -17.98
CA LYS A 368 -2.15 -21.40 -18.01
C LYS A 368 -3.17 -20.97 -19.06
N LEU A 369 -3.33 -19.66 -19.30
CA LEU A 369 -4.22 -19.15 -20.33
C LEU A 369 -3.70 -19.55 -21.72
N THR A 370 -2.39 -19.38 -21.98
CA THR A 370 -1.74 -19.84 -23.21
C THR A 370 -1.94 -21.34 -23.43
N VAL A 371 -1.73 -22.17 -22.40
CA VAL A 371 -1.95 -23.63 -22.48
C VAL A 371 -3.42 -23.96 -22.80
N ARG A 372 -4.38 -23.27 -22.19
CA ARG A 372 -5.82 -23.51 -22.45
C ARG A 372 -6.22 -23.09 -23.86
N LEU A 373 -5.72 -21.95 -24.33
CA LEU A 373 -5.93 -21.50 -25.70
C LEU A 373 -5.34 -22.47 -26.71
N HIS A 374 -4.13 -22.98 -26.45
CA HIS A 374 -3.50 -24.00 -27.28
C HIS A 374 -4.35 -25.28 -27.35
N GLN A 375 -4.84 -25.77 -26.20
CA GLN A 375 -5.74 -26.93 -26.16
C GLN A 375 -7.07 -26.70 -26.91
N LEU A 376 -7.60 -25.46 -26.90
CA LEU A 376 -8.78 -25.12 -27.69
C LEU A 376 -8.53 -25.21 -29.20
N THR A 377 -7.31 -24.89 -29.66
CA THR A 377 -6.93 -25.04 -31.08
C THR A 377 -6.82 -26.50 -31.50
N LEU A 378 -6.24 -27.36 -30.66
CA LEU A 378 -6.00 -28.78 -30.98
C LEU A 378 -7.29 -29.61 -31.01
N ASN A 379 -8.23 -29.33 -30.11
CA ASN A 379 -9.41 -30.17 -29.91
C ASN A 379 -10.59 -29.83 -30.84
N ASN A 380 -10.50 -28.77 -31.65
CA ASN A 380 -11.64 -28.24 -32.39
C ASN A 380 -11.32 -27.94 -33.85
N ARG A 381 -12.29 -28.21 -34.74
CA ARG A 381 -12.23 -27.79 -36.16
C ARG A 381 -12.59 -26.31 -36.28
N LEU A 382 -11.66 -25.44 -35.89
CA LEU A 382 -11.80 -23.99 -36.00
C LEU A 382 -11.49 -23.50 -37.42
N SER A 383 -12.14 -22.41 -37.84
CA SER A 383 -11.80 -21.76 -39.10
C SER A 383 -10.43 -21.08 -39.02
N LEU A 384 -9.72 -20.97 -40.14
CA LEU A 384 -8.39 -20.37 -40.22
C LEU A 384 -8.34 -18.94 -39.63
N SER A 385 -9.39 -18.13 -39.85
CA SER A 385 -9.47 -16.78 -39.27
C SER A 385 -9.51 -16.79 -37.73
N THR A 386 -10.21 -17.76 -37.15
CA THR A 386 -10.35 -17.90 -35.70
C THR A 386 -9.07 -18.46 -35.09
N LEU A 387 -8.41 -19.39 -35.78
CA LEU A 387 -7.09 -19.88 -35.39
C LEU A 387 -6.09 -18.73 -35.35
N ASN A 388 -5.96 -17.96 -36.43
CA ASN A 388 -5.03 -16.82 -36.49
C ASN A 388 -5.26 -15.84 -35.34
N LYS A 389 -6.52 -15.59 -34.95
CA LYS A 389 -6.83 -14.74 -33.81
C LYS A 389 -6.39 -15.33 -32.47
N ILE A 390 -6.53 -16.65 -32.27
CA ILE A 390 -6.02 -17.31 -31.07
C ILE A 390 -4.49 -17.24 -31.03
N TRP A 391 -3.82 -17.47 -32.16
CA TRP A 391 -2.36 -17.36 -32.25
C TRP A 391 -1.87 -15.94 -31.93
N GLU A 392 -2.55 -14.90 -32.43
CA GLU A 392 -2.26 -13.51 -32.07
C GLU A 392 -2.41 -13.27 -30.55
N VAL A 393 -3.42 -13.86 -29.92
CA VAL A 393 -3.60 -13.76 -28.47
C VAL A 393 -2.49 -14.48 -27.72
N MET A 394 -2.11 -15.69 -28.15
CA MET A 394 -1.02 -16.45 -27.52
C MET A 394 0.31 -15.69 -27.64
N ASP A 395 0.65 -15.19 -28.82
CA ASP A 395 1.84 -14.36 -29.04
C ASP A 395 1.80 -13.10 -28.17
N ARG A 396 0.62 -12.48 -28.03
CA ARG A 396 0.45 -11.34 -27.14
C ARG A 396 0.65 -11.71 -25.67
N VAL A 397 0.16 -12.87 -25.21
CA VAL A 397 0.29 -13.34 -23.82
C VAL A 397 1.75 -13.68 -23.48
N ASP A 398 2.47 -14.28 -24.41
CA ASP A 398 3.89 -14.65 -24.23
C ASP A 398 4.84 -13.44 -24.43
N GLY A 399 4.30 -12.28 -24.81
CA GLY A 399 5.06 -11.06 -25.01
C GLY A 399 5.76 -10.53 -23.73
N PRO A 400 6.92 -9.86 -23.87
CA PRO A 400 7.78 -9.46 -22.74
C PRO A 400 7.20 -8.32 -21.88
N TYR A 401 6.03 -7.81 -22.24
CA TYR A 401 5.35 -6.70 -21.57
C TYR A 401 4.33 -7.17 -20.54
N ASN A 402 4.02 -8.47 -20.51
CA ASN A 402 3.07 -9.03 -19.57
C ASN A 402 3.73 -9.41 -18.24
N GLY A 403 2.96 -9.28 -17.16
CA GLY A 403 3.45 -9.41 -15.79
C GLY A 403 3.57 -8.07 -15.08
N ILE A 404 3.65 -8.13 -13.75
CA ILE A 404 3.81 -6.94 -12.92
C ILE A 404 5.30 -6.62 -12.88
N LYS A 405 5.68 -5.52 -13.53
CA LYS A 405 7.08 -5.07 -13.58
C LYS A 405 7.41 -4.18 -12.39
N ILE A 406 8.59 -4.38 -11.82
CA ILE A 406 9.14 -3.54 -10.76
C ILE A 406 10.33 -2.78 -11.36
N GLY A 407 10.06 -1.53 -11.75
CA GLY A 407 10.97 -0.72 -12.55
C GLY A 407 11.28 -1.38 -13.89
N ASP A 408 12.53 -1.25 -14.34
CA ASP A 408 13.05 -1.94 -15.53
C ASP A 408 13.93 -3.14 -15.16
N PHE A 409 14.00 -3.50 -13.87
CA PHE A 409 14.96 -4.45 -13.34
C PHE A 409 14.43 -5.88 -13.34
N PHE A 410 13.20 -6.09 -12.86
CA PHE A 410 12.65 -7.43 -12.73
C PHE A 410 11.14 -7.47 -12.92
N THR A 411 10.67 -8.64 -13.37
CA THR A 411 9.26 -8.97 -13.44
C THR A 411 8.91 -9.83 -12.22
N LEU A 412 7.78 -9.54 -11.60
CA LEU A 412 7.35 -10.18 -10.37
C LEU A 412 6.87 -11.61 -10.67
N GLU A 413 7.72 -12.58 -10.32
CA GLU A 413 7.49 -14.02 -10.48
C GLU A 413 7.18 -14.69 -9.14
N LYS A 414 6.73 -15.95 -9.15
CA LYS A 414 6.55 -16.77 -7.93
C LYS A 414 7.84 -16.91 -7.12
N SER A 415 8.98 -16.95 -7.79
CA SER A 415 10.32 -17.05 -7.19
C SER A 415 10.74 -15.78 -6.46
N PHE A 416 10.10 -14.64 -6.75
CA PHE A 416 10.45 -13.33 -6.18
C PHE A 416 10.47 -13.36 -4.66
N PHE A 417 9.49 -14.01 -4.02
CA PHE A 417 9.44 -14.07 -2.55
C PHE A 417 10.68 -14.73 -1.93
N ILE A 418 11.17 -15.80 -2.55
CA ILE A 418 12.34 -16.54 -2.07
C ILE A 418 13.58 -15.66 -2.23
N PHE A 419 13.78 -15.08 -3.40
CA PHE A 419 14.91 -14.17 -3.65
C PHE A 419 14.85 -12.94 -2.76
N PHE A 420 13.68 -12.34 -2.59
CA PHE A 420 13.46 -11.19 -1.73
C PHE A 420 13.86 -11.49 -0.28
N ILE A 421 13.38 -12.60 0.30
CA ILE A 421 13.78 -12.98 1.67
C ILE A 421 15.29 -13.20 1.75
N LEU A 422 15.86 -13.94 0.80
CA LEU A 422 17.29 -14.26 0.80
C LEU A 422 18.15 -12.98 0.71
N GLU A 423 17.75 -12.03 -0.12
CA GLU A 423 18.45 -10.77 -0.34
C GLU A 423 18.40 -9.88 0.92
N ASN A 424 17.23 -9.72 1.55
CA ASN A 424 17.12 -8.95 2.79
C ASN A 424 17.89 -9.60 3.95
N ILE A 425 17.84 -10.94 4.10
CA ILE A 425 18.65 -11.65 5.10
C ILE A 425 20.14 -11.43 4.82
N SER A 426 20.58 -11.55 3.56
CA SER A 426 21.98 -11.37 3.18
C SER A 426 22.45 -9.93 3.44
N PHE A 427 21.61 -8.94 3.11
CA PHE A 427 21.87 -7.53 3.38
C PHE A 427 21.99 -7.27 4.89
N LEU A 428 21.05 -7.78 5.67
CA LEU A 428 21.05 -7.64 7.13
C LEU A 428 22.32 -8.27 7.74
N ILE A 429 22.70 -9.49 7.31
CA ILE A 429 23.95 -10.13 7.73
C ILE A 429 25.17 -9.28 7.36
N LEU A 430 25.20 -8.75 6.14
CA LEU A 430 26.32 -7.92 5.66
C LEU A 430 26.45 -6.62 6.46
N VAL A 431 25.33 -5.96 6.76
CA VAL A 431 25.28 -4.77 7.64
C VAL A 431 25.73 -5.15 9.05
N THR A 432 25.24 -6.27 9.59
CA THR A 432 25.59 -6.74 10.94
C THR A 432 27.09 -6.99 11.09
N ILE A 433 27.70 -7.69 10.14
CA ILE A 433 29.12 -8.06 10.21
C ILE A 433 30.02 -6.84 10.02
N ASN A 434 29.70 -5.94 9.09
CA ASN A 434 30.59 -4.83 8.76
C ASN A 434 30.39 -3.59 9.63
N ILE A 435 29.16 -3.32 10.06
CA ILE A 435 28.80 -2.09 10.79
C ILE A 435 28.59 -2.38 12.28
N GLY A 436 28.09 -3.55 12.65
CA GLY A 436 27.88 -3.93 14.06
C GLY A 436 29.11 -3.70 14.94
N PRO A 437 30.31 -4.19 14.58
CA PRO A 437 31.52 -4.01 15.37
C PRO A 437 32.02 -2.55 15.49
N LEU A 438 31.52 -1.64 14.64
CA LEU A 438 31.90 -0.22 14.69
C LEU A 438 30.99 0.61 15.61
N ILE A 439 29.83 0.06 15.99
CA ILE A 439 28.80 0.74 16.79
C ILE A 439 28.73 0.18 18.22
N ILE A 440 28.91 -1.14 18.37
CA ILE A 440 29.00 -1.85 19.66
C ILE A 440 30.35 -1.56 20.30
#